data_AF-A0A6A4GME2-F1
#
_entry.id   AF-A0A6A4GME2-F1
#
_cell.length_a   1.000
_cell.length_b   1.000
_cell.length_c   1.000
_cell.angle_alpha   90.00
_cell.angle_beta   90.00
_cell.angle_gamma   90.00
#
_symmetry.space_group_name_H-M   'P 1'
#
loop_
_entity.id
_entity.type
_entity.pdbx_description
1 polymer ?
#
loop_
_entity_poly.entity_id
_entity_poly.type
_entity_poly.pdbx_seq_one_letter_code
_entity_poly.pdbx_strand_id
1 'polypeptide(L)'
;MERGRAKVTTGAFYNSEQRFPPPNCHPGTRAQVLGILRSWITDVADLTSIYWLYGAAGVGKSAVAQTISEDFVASHLAATFFFARADPSRNNLSSFFITISYQLATSPTLGPLLKYPIDLAVCENPSIIHATLEEQFRDLIVLPCNWLAACGLTERWKSLPRLIVIDGLDECIDIASQERLISIIRQAKTVTAPLPFKFLICSRPEPRIRNAFRHQNFHSILNRTEIGESFESGKDIAKFLQHGFDRIRQEHGQSMAHVAEDWPGTGIIQRLVQRACGQFIYATTVLKFFLYAHSGSFFLTSWRTF
;
A
#
# COMPACT_ATOMS: atom_id res chain seq x y z
N MET A 1 -11.17 15.69 18.48
CA MET A 1 -11.06 14.32 17.92
C MET A 1 -12.31 13.47 18.11
N GLU A 2 -12.99 13.47 19.27
CA GLU A 2 -14.20 12.64 19.46
C GLU A 2 -15.30 12.89 18.42
N ARG A 3 -15.52 14.14 18.02
CA ARG A 3 -16.52 14.49 16.98
C ARG A 3 -16.18 14.00 15.57
N GLY A 4 -14.89 13.78 15.27
CA GLY A 4 -14.43 13.27 13.97
C GLY A 4 -14.31 11.75 13.90
N ARG A 5 -14.29 11.05 15.05
CA ARG A 5 -14.11 9.59 15.14
C ARG A 5 -15.12 8.81 14.31
N ALA A 6 -16.37 9.28 14.22
CA ALA A 6 -17.42 8.62 13.46
C ALA A 6 -17.15 8.55 11.94
N LYS A 7 -16.29 9.41 11.41
CA LYS A 7 -15.87 9.40 10.00
C LYS A 7 -14.51 8.76 9.76
N VAL A 8 -13.79 8.34 10.80
CA VAL A 8 -12.49 7.70 10.64
C VAL A 8 -12.69 6.31 10.07
N THR A 9 -12.04 6.02 8.95
CA THR A 9 -12.11 4.68 8.36
C THR A 9 -11.00 3.79 8.92
N THR A 10 -11.26 3.13 10.04
CA THR A 10 -10.30 2.20 10.69
C THR A 10 -9.96 0.98 9.83
N GLY A 11 -10.82 0.61 8.88
CA GLY A 11 -10.53 -0.39 7.84
C GLY A 11 -9.28 -0.06 7.03
N ALA A 12 -8.94 1.23 6.90
CA ALA A 12 -7.89 1.71 6.01
C ALA A 12 -6.50 1.64 6.64
N PHE A 13 -6.41 1.23 7.91
CA PHE A 13 -5.14 1.14 8.63
C PHE A 13 -4.36 -0.11 8.23
N TYR A 14 -3.03 -0.05 8.34
CA TYR A 14 -2.16 -1.18 8.05
C TYR A 14 -2.46 -2.41 8.94
N ASN A 15 -2.89 -2.19 10.19
CA ASN A 15 -3.17 -3.19 11.21
C ASN A 15 -4.67 -3.44 11.45
N SER A 16 -5.52 -3.10 10.48
CA SER A 16 -6.96 -3.30 10.63
C SER A 16 -7.34 -4.79 10.57
N GLU A 17 -8.18 -5.24 11.50
CA GLU A 17 -8.73 -6.61 11.50
C GLU A 17 -9.48 -6.94 10.20
N GLN A 18 -10.14 -5.94 9.60
CA GLN A 18 -10.82 -6.10 8.30
C GLN A 18 -9.88 -6.49 7.15
N ARG A 19 -8.56 -6.39 7.37
CA ARG A 19 -7.53 -6.75 6.41
C ARG A 19 -6.83 -8.04 6.81
N PHE A 20 -7.25 -8.77 7.84
CA PHE A 20 -6.62 -10.02 8.25
C PHE A 20 -7.08 -11.21 7.39
N PRO A 21 -6.16 -12.11 6.97
CA PRO A 21 -4.71 -11.94 6.99
C PRO A 21 -4.27 -10.88 5.97
N PRO A 22 -3.30 -10.01 6.31
CA PRO A 22 -2.91 -8.92 5.43
C PRO A 22 -2.21 -9.45 4.17
N PRO A 23 -2.37 -8.80 3.01
CA PRO A 23 -1.61 -9.15 1.82
C PRO A 23 -0.15 -8.81 2.11
N ASN A 24 0.71 -9.81 2.25
CA ASN A 24 2.13 -9.61 2.53
C ASN A 24 2.99 -10.23 1.44
N CYS A 25 4.17 -9.66 1.20
CA CYS A 25 5.14 -10.24 0.29
C CYS A 25 5.58 -11.60 0.84
N HIS A 26 5.56 -12.63 -0.02
CA HIS A 26 6.10 -13.93 0.35
C HIS A 26 7.60 -13.82 0.64
N PRO A 27 8.14 -14.48 1.69
CA PRO A 27 9.55 -14.35 2.04
C PRO A 27 10.50 -14.57 0.86
N GLY A 28 11.40 -13.60 0.67
CA GLY A 28 12.39 -13.62 -0.41
C GLY A 28 11.83 -13.35 -1.81
N THR A 29 10.62 -12.80 -1.92
CA THR A 29 10.05 -12.22 -3.15
C THR A 29 10.01 -10.70 -3.08
N ARG A 30 9.91 -10.02 -4.23
CA ARG A 30 9.87 -8.55 -4.35
C ARG A 30 11.05 -7.84 -3.67
N ALA A 31 12.15 -8.55 -3.46
CA ALA A 31 13.30 -8.07 -2.68
C ALA A 31 13.93 -6.81 -3.28
N GLN A 32 14.04 -6.73 -4.62
CA GLN A 32 14.59 -5.55 -5.28
C GLN A 32 13.72 -4.31 -5.05
N VAL A 33 12.41 -4.40 -5.32
CA VAL A 33 11.47 -3.29 -5.13
C VAL A 33 11.41 -2.86 -3.66
N LEU A 34 11.36 -3.82 -2.73
CA LEU A 34 11.41 -3.53 -1.30
C LEU A 34 12.72 -2.82 -0.93
N GLY A 35 13.87 -3.25 -1.47
CA GLY A 35 15.16 -2.60 -1.27
C GLY A 35 15.18 -1.15 -1.75
N ILE A 36 14.67 -0.91 -2.97
CA ILE A 36 14.55 0.44 -3.54
C ILE A 36 13.68 1.33 -2.65
N LEU A 37 12.51 0.85 -2.24
CA LEU A 37 11.58 1.61 -1.40
C LEU A 37 12.16 1.88 -0.01
N ARG A 38 12.79 0.88 0.63
CA ARG A 38 13.46 1.06 1.92
C ARG A 38 14.54 2.12 1.82
N SER A 39 15.40 2.05 0.81
CA SER A 39 16.43 3.06 0.54
C SER A 39 15.81 4.44 0.38
N TRP A 40 14.79 4.58 -0.46
CA TRP A 40 14.09 5.85 -0.69
C TRP A 40 13.46 6.41 0.60
N ILE A 41 12.90 5.57 1.47
CA ILE A 41 12.28 6.02 2.73
C ILE A 41 13.34 6.58 3.67
N THR A 42 14.44 5.84 3.85
CA THR A 42 15.49 6.17 4.82
C THR A 42 16.48 7.23 4.34
N ASP A 43 16.59 7.44 3.03
CA ASP A 43 17.49 8.44 2.48
C ASP A 43 17.00 9.86 2.80
N VAL A 44 17.81 10.58 3.58
CA VAL A 44 17.55 11.95 4.02
C VAL A 44 18.00 12.97 2.96
N ALA A 45 18.90 12.57 2.05
CA ALA A 45 19.38 13.38 0.94
C ALA A 45 18.48 13.30 -0.30
N ASP A 46 17.64 12.26 -0.40
CA ASP A 46 16.67 12.14 -1.48
C ASP A 46 15.65 13.30 -1.44
N LEU A 47 15.66 14.11 -2.50
CA LEU A 47 14.79 15.27 -2.68
C LEU A 47 13.37 14.88 -3.09
N THR A 48 13.16 13.63 -3.52
CA THR A 48 11.86 13.13 -3.89
C THR A 48 11.02 12.84 -2.65
N SER A 49 9.78 13.31 -2.68
CA SER A 49 8.86 13.18 -1.56
C SER A 49 7.61 12.38 -1.90
N ILE A 50 7.52 11.93 -3.15
CA ILE A 50 6.42 11.11 -3.64
C ILE A 50 7.04 9.94 -4.41
N TYR A 51 6.54 8.74 -4.13
CA TYR A 51 6.90 7.52 -4.85
C TYR A 51 5.64 6.89 -5.42
N TRP A 52 5.61 6.66 -6.73
CA TRP A 52 4.50 5.97 -7.38
C TRP A 52 4.91 4.56 -7.78
N LEU A 53 4.37 3.57 -7.07
CA LEU A 53 4.52 2.15 -7.36
C LEU A 53 3.31 1.68 -8.16
N TYR A 54 3.51 1.35 -9.44
CA TYR A 54 2.39 1.04 -10.33
C TYR A 54 2.52 -0.31 -11.02
N GLY A 55 1.41 -0.83 -11.53
CA GLY A 55 1.40 -2.16 -12.16
C GLY A 55 -0.02 -2.71 -12.31
N ALA A 56 -0.16 -3.80 -13.07
CA ALA A 56 -1.46 -4.44 -13.31
C ALA A 56 -2.12 -4.98 -12.02
N ALA A 57 -3.39 -5.37 -12.10
CA ALA A 57 -4.06 -6.06 -11.00
C ALA A 57 -3.33 -7.39 -10.68
N GLY A 58 -3.30 -7.78 -9.40
CA GLY A 58 -2.74 -9.08 -9.00
C GLY A 58 -1.22 -9.22 -9.02
N VAL A 59 -0.45 -8.18 -9.36
CA VAL A 59 1.04 -8.22 -9.34
C VAL A 59 1.65 -8.07 -7.93
N GLY A 60 0.85 -7.78 -6.90
CA GLY A 60 1.32 -7.70 -5.51
C GLY A 60 1.68 -6.29 -5.01
N LYS A 61 1.13 -5.22 -5.58
CA LYS A 61 1.35 -3.83 -5.10
C LYS A 61 0.93 -3.64 -3.64
N SER A 62 -0.28 -4.10 -3.29
CA SER A 62 -0.80 -4.05 -1.92
C SER A 62 0.05 -4.86 -0.94
N ALA A 63 0.66 -5.96 -1.41
CA ALA A 63 1.59 -6.75 -0.62
C ALA A 63 2.87 -5.98 -0.30
N VAL A 64 3.42 -5.28 -1.30
CA VAL A 64 4.58 -4.39 -1.09
C VAL A 64 4.22 -3.24 -0.15
N ALA A 65 3.07 -2.58 -0.35
CA ALA A 65 2.62 -1.48 0.51
C ALA A 65 2.43 -1.90 1.97
N GLN A 66 1.85 -3.09 2.20
CA GLN A 66 1.69 -3.65 3.52
C GLN A 66 3.03 -3.97 4.18
N THR A 67 3.91 -4.70 3.49
CA THR A 67 5.24 -5.06 4.03
C THR A 67 6.06 -3.81 4.37
N ILE A 68 6.02 -2.77 3.52
CA ILE A 68 6.65 -1.48 3.84
C ILE A 68 6.01 -0.82 5.06
N SER A 69 4.68 -0.87 5.21
CA SER A 69 4.02 -0.31 6.39
C SER A 69 4.46 -1.02 7.67
N GLU A 70 4.52 -2.36 7.64
CA GLU A 70 4.97 -3.18 8.77
C GLU A 70 6.46 -2.96 9.10
N ASP A 71 7.34 -2.89 8.09
CA ASP A 71 8.78 -2.63 8.26
C ASP A 71 9.05 -1.29 8.99
N PHE A 72 8.21 -0.28 8.75
CA PHE A 72 8.45 1.09 9.17
C PHE A 72 7.52 1.60 10.29
N VAL A 73 6.65 0.74 10.84
CA VAL A 73 5.68 1.12 11.89
C VAL A 73 6.33 1.81 13.09
N ALA A 74 7.49 1.33 13.53
CA ALA A 74 8.17 1.82 14.73
C ALA A 74 9.09 3.03 14.47
N SER A 75 9.26 3.47 13.22
CA SER A 75 10.27 4.47 12.86
C SER A 75 9.76 5.56 11.92
N HIS A 76 9.29 5.19 10.72
CA HIS A 76 8.98 6.16 9.67
C HIS A 76 7.49 6.28 9.36
N LEU A 77 6.67 5.27 9.66
CA LEU A 77 5.25 5.25 9.30
C LEU A 77 4.45 6.29 10.11
N ALA A 78 3.89 7.27 9.41
CA ALA A 78 3.04 8.30 9.99
C ALA A 78 1.55 7.93 9.88
N ALA A 79 1.13 7.42 8.71
CA ALA A 79 -0.26 7.03 8.47
C ALA A 79 -0.37 6.09 7.26
N THR A 80 -1.51 5.40 7.18
CA THR A 80 -1.86 4.55 6.03
C THR A 80 -3.30 4.77 5.59
N PHE A 81 -3.55 4.59 4.30
CA PHE A 81 -4.89 4.49 3.77
C PHE A 81 -4.93 3.44 2.65
N PHE A 82 -5.43 2.26 2.99
CA PHE A 82 -5.64 1.17 2.05
C PHE A 82 -7.07 1.24 1.50
N PHE A 83 -7.20 1.70 0.26
CA PHE A 83 -8.47 1.69 -0.47
C PHE A 83 -8.94 0.24 -0.68
N ALA A 84 -10.25 0.09 -0.77
CA ALA A 84 -10.88 -1.18 -1.09
C ALA A 84 -12.15 -0.91 -1.88
N ARG A 85 -12.18 -1.28 -3.17
CA ARG A 85 -13.28 -0.95 -4.08
C ARG A 85 -14.65 -1.43 -3.57
N ALA A 86 -14.65 -2.62 -2.98
CA ALA A 86 -15.85 -3.28 -2.45
C ALA A 86 -16.33 -2.72 -1.09
N ASP A 87 -15.55 -1.84 -0.46
CA ASP A 87 -15.86 -1.26 0.85
C ASP A 87 -16.27 0.21 0.69
N PRO A 88 -17.55 0.57 0.87
CA PRO A 88 -18.04 1.94 0.75
C PRO A 88 -17.34 2.95 1.68
N SER A 89 -16.73 2.49 2.78
CA SER A 89 -16.00 3.37 3.69
C SER A 89 -14.59 3.72 3.18
N ARG A 90 -14.07 2.97 2.20
CA ARG A 90 -12.69 3.07 1.67
C ARG A 90 -12.58 3.10 0.17
N ASN A 91 -13.69 3.29 -0.54
CA ASN A 91 -13.70 3.41 -2.00
C ASN A 91 -13.86 4.86 -2.49
N ASN A 92 -13.79 5.84 -1.60
CA ASN A 92 -13.89 7.26 -1.90
C ASN A 92 -13.00 8.08 -0.96
N LEU A 93 -12.89 9.39 -1.21
CA LEU A 93 -12.00 10.27 -0.45
C LEU A 93 -12.66 10.98 0.73
N SER A 94 -13.96 10.79 0.97
CA SER A 94 -14.73 11.61 1.92
C SER A 94 -14.18 11.57 3.36
N SER A 95 -13.54 10.45 3.74
CA SER A 95 -12.89 10.25 5.03
C SER A 95 -11.36 10.28 4.96
N PHE A 96 -10.76 10.47 3.78
CA PHE A 96 -9.33 10.25 3.56
C PHE A 96 -8.46 11.12 4.49
N PHE A 97 -8.58 12.45 4.40
CA PHE A 97 -7.75 13.34 5.21
C PHE A 97 -8.11 13.33 6.69
N ILE A 98 -9.38 13.08 7.02
CA ILE A 98 -9.83 12.87 8.41
C ILE A 98 -9.16 11.63 9.02
N THR A 99 -9.07 10.55 8.24
CA THR A 99 -8.46 9.27 8.67
C THR A 99 -6.94 9.40 8.79
N ILE A 100 -6.29 10.16 7.90
CA ILE A 100 -4.86 10.49 8.02
C ILE A 100 -4.62 11.36 9.25
N SER A 101 -5.35 12.47 9.42
CA SER A 101 -5.16 13.39 10.56
C SER A 101 -5.41 12.69 11.89
N TYR A 102 -6.38 11.78 11.95
CA TYR A 102 -6.61 10.94 13.11
C TYR A 102 -5.38 10.10 13.46
N GLN A 103 -4.80 9.37 12.49
CA GLN A 103 -3.59 8.57 12.71
C GLN A 103 -2.41 9.42 13.19
N LEU A 104 -2.22 10.61 12.61
CA LEU A 104 -1.19 11.56 13.05
C LEU A 104 -1.40 11.99 14.50
N ALA A 105 -2.63 12.31 14.89
CA ALA A 105 -2.98 12.76 16.23
C ALA A 105 -3.00 11.64 17.29
N THR A 106 -3.23 10.38 16.91
CA THR A 106 -3.18 9.22 17.82
C THR A 106 -1.85 8.48 17.82
N SER A 107 -0.92 8.84 16.93
CA SER A 107 0.41 8.24 16.89
C SER A 107 1.14 8.47 18.23
N PRO A 108 1.79 7.46 18.82
CA PRO A 108 2.59 7.64 20.04
C PRO A 108 3.70 8.70 19.89
N THR A 109 4.26 8.82 18.68
CA THR A 109 5.39 9.72 18.39
C THR A 109 4.92 11.09 17.89
N LEU A 110 3.93 11.13 16.98
CA LEU A 110 3.44 12.39 16.40
C LEU A 110 2.32 13.05 17.21
N GLY A 111 1.52 12.26 17.94
CA GLY A 111 0.39 12.72 18.74
C GLY A 111 0.77 13.82 19.75
N PRO A 112 1.85 13.69 20.54
CA PRO A 112 2.31 14.74 21.45
C PRO A 112 2.59 16.10 20.77
N LEU A 113 2.79 16.11 19.46
CA LEU A 113 3.10 17.32 18.68
C LEU A 113 1.88 17.82 17.90
N LEU A 114 1.14 16.92 17.26
CA LEU A 114 0.08 17.27 16.31
C LEU A 114 -1.33 17.20 16.88
N LYS A 115 -1.55 16.50 18.00
CA LYS A 115 -2.90 16.30 18.55
C LYS A 115 -3.56 17.61 18.93
N TYR A 116 -2.84 18.49 19.63
CA TYR A 116 -3.37 19.78 20.05
C TYR A 116 -3.81 20.66 18.87
N PRO A 117 -2.96 20.98 17.87
CA PRO A 117 -3.38 21.82 16.75
C PRO A 117 -4.48 21.18 15.89
N ILE A 118 -4.49 19.85 15.74
CA ILE A 118 -5.57 19.14 15.02
C ILE A 118 -6.89 19.22 15.81
N ASP A 119 -6.86 19.02 17.13
CA ASP A 119 -8.03 19.12 17.98
C ASP A 119 -8.59 20.55 17.99
N LEU A 120 -7.72 21.56 18.02
CA LEU A 120 -8.10 22.97 17.94
C LEU A 120 -8.84 23.28 16.63
N ALA A 121 -8.31 22.85 15.48
CA ALA A 121 -8.95 23.06 14.18
C ALA A 121 -10.38 22.48 14.11
N VAL A 122 -10.59 21.30 14.70
CA VAL A 122 -11.92 20.66 14.77
C VAL A 122 -12.85 21.35 15.77
N CYS A 123 -12.31 21.88 16.87
CA CYS A 123 -13.08 22.63 17.86
C CYS A 123 -13.56 23.98 17.31
N GLU A 124 -12.69 24.70 16.60
CA GLU A 124 -12.99 26.00 16.00
C GLU A 124 -13.93 25.88 14.79
N ASN A 125 -13.74 24.85 13.96
CA ASN A 125 -14.62 24.56 12.83
C ASN A 125 -15.13 23.10 12.88
N PRO A 126 -16.22 22.83 13.62
CA PRO A 126 -16.81 21.49 13.66
C PRO A 126 -17.27 20.95 12.30
N SER A 127 -17.55 21.84 11.33
CA SER A 127 -17.98 21.44 9.98
C SER A 127 -16.82 20.95 9.10
N ILE A 128 -15.56 21.08 9.55
CA ILE A 128 -14.38 20.69 8.77
C ILE A 128 -14.42 19.23 8.32
N ILE A 129 -15.05 18.34 9.11
CA ILE A 129 -15.21 16.92 8.76
C ILE A 129 -16.17 16.69 7.58
N HIS A 130 -16.89 17.71 7.13
CA HIS A 130 -17.76 17.71 5.94
C HIS A 130 -17.27 18.69 4.86
N ALA A 131 -16.19 19.40 5.11
CA ALA A 131 -15.63 20.38 4.19
C ALA A 131 -15.02 19.71 2.95
N THR A 132 -14.59 20.54 2.00
CA THR A 132 -13.89 20.08 0.80
C THR A 132 -12.58 19.36 1.15
N LEU A 133 -12.06 18.53 0.23
CA LEU A 133 -10.80 17.81 0.45
C LEU A 133 -9.62 18.76 0.67
N GLU A 134 -9.61 19.89 -0.05
CA GLU A 134 -8.58 20.92 0.07
C GLU A 134 -8.63 21.59 1.45
N GLU A 135 -9.82 21.93 1.95
CA GLU A 135 -9.99 22.49 3.29
C GLU A 135 -9.62 21.50 4.37
N GLN A 136 -10.08 20.24 4.27
CA GLN A 136 -9.70 19.18 5.20
C GLN A 136 -8.17 19.00 5.23
N PHE A 137 -7.53 18.94 4.06
CA PHE A 137 -6.09 18.79 3.98
C PHE A 137 -5.35 19.99 4.57
N ARG A 138 -5.79 21.21 4.23
CA ARG A 138 -5.20 22.45 4.74
C ARG A 138 -5.30 22.51 6.25
N ASP A 139 -6.49 22.35 6.81
CA ASP A 139 -6.77 22.65 8.22
C ASP A 139 -6.39 21.50 9.15
N LEU A 140 -6.45 20.24 8.69
CA LEU A 140 -6.15 19.07 9.52
C LEU A 140 -4.73 18.53 9.35
N ILE A 141 -3.99 18.96 8.31
CA ILE A 141 -2.63 18.46 8.04
C ILE A 141 -1.64 19.61 7.87
N VAL A 142 -1.86 20.50 6.90
CA VAL A 142 -0.89 21.56 6.55
C VAL A 142 -0.71 22.56 7.70
N LEU A 143 -1.81 23.15 8.20
CA LEU A 143 -1.74 24.14 9.28
C LEU A 143 -1.16 23.56 10.57
N PRO A 144 -1.55 22.34 11.04
CA PRO A 144 -0.88 21.70 12.16
C PRO A 144 0.63 21.49 11.98
N CYS A 145 1.08 21.12 10.78
CA CYS A 145 2.52 20.99 10.50
C CYS A 145 3.23 22.35 10.48
N ASN A 146 2.61 23.38 9.91
CA ASN A 146 3.15 24.74 9.88
C ASN A 146 3.23 25.35 11.26
N TRP A 147 2.24 25.08 12.12
CA TRP A 147 2.25 25.50 13.52
C TRP A 147 3.48 24.94 14.25
N LEU A 148 3.79 23.65 14.07
CA LEU A 148 5.01 23.05 14.63
C LEU A 148 6.29 23.71 14.10
N ALA A 149 6.33 24.03 12.80
CA ALA A 149 7.47 24.74 12.21
C ALA A 149 7.64 26.13 12.82
N ALA A 150 6.54 26.86 13.03
CA ALA A 150 6.53 28.18 13.67
C ALA A 150 6.98 28.13 15.14
N CYS A 151 6.73 27.01 15.85
CA CYS A 151 7.26 26.77 17.19
C CYS A 151 8.76 26.43 17.22
N GLY A 152 9.48 26.54 16.09
CA GLY A 152 10.92 26.24 16.00
C GLY A 152 11.24 24.74 16.02
N LEU A 153 10.24 23.88 15.81
CA LEU A 153 10.41 22.42 15.86
C LEU A 153 10.65 21.80 14.48
N THR A 154 11.00 22.60 13.47
CA THR A 154 11.20 22.15 12.08
C THR A 154 12.26 21.05 11.98
N GLU A 155 13.38 21.19 12.68
CA GLU A 155 14.46 20.19 12.66
C GLU A 155 14.03 18.84 13.25
N ARG A 156 13.02 18.83 14.13
CA ARG A 156 12.47 17.57 14.68
C ARG A 156 11.84 16.72 13.60
N TRP A 157 11.34 17.29 12.51
CA TRP A 157 10.74 16.49 11.42
C TRP A 157 11.71 15.49 10.81
N LYS A 158 13.03 15.75 10.85
CA LYS A 158 14.02 14.80 10.34
C LYS A 158 14.03 13.48 11.13
N SER A 159 13.72 13.53 12.43
CA SER A 159 13.66 12.37 13.33
C SER A 159 12.25 11.84 13.59
N LEU A 160 11.22 12.44 12.98
CA LEU A 160 9.83 12.03 13.16
C LEU A 160 9.36 11.08 12.05
N PRO A 161 8.33 10.26 12.32
CA PRO A 161 7.64 9.50 11.28
C PRO A 161 7.08 10.43 10.20
N ARG A 162 7.41 10.14 8.95
CA ARG A 162 7.07 10.97 7.78
C ARG A 162 6.40 10.21 6.65
N LEU A 163 6.35 8.89 6.67
CA LEU A 163 5.81 8.08 5.57
C LEU A 163 4.29 7.95 5.66
N ILE A 164 3.60 8.36 4.60
CA ILE A 164 2.18 8.11 4.38
C ILE A 164 2.04 7.12 3.23
N VAL A 165 1.46 5.95 3.50
CA VAL A 165 1.22 4.92 2.49
C VAL A 165 -0.23 4.98 2.01
N ILE A 166 -0.40 5.08 0.70
CA ILE A 166 -1.71 5.14 0.02
C ILE A 166 -1.75 3.98 -0.96
N ASP A 167 -2.51 2.93 -0.66
CA ASP A 167 -2.60 1.75 -1.51
C ASP A 167 -3.97 1.64 -2.17
N GLY A 168 -3.97 1.32 -3.47
CA GLY A 168 -5.20 1.11 -4.24
C GLY A 168 -5.88 2.41 -4.66
N LEU A 169 -5.15 3.48 -5.01
CA LEU A 169 -5.80 4.73 -5.44
C LEU A 169 -6.79 4.53 -6.62
N ASP A 170 -6.51 3.59 -7.51
CA ASP A 170 -7.39 3.19 -8.61
C ASP A 170 -8.66 2.44 -8.17
N GLU A 171 -8.75 2.04 -6.90
CA GLU A 171 -9.95 1.47 -6.30
C GLU A 171 -10.93 2.53 -5.81
N CYS A 172 -10.53 3.80 -5.81
CA CYS A 172 -11.44 4.92 -5.61
C CYS A 172 -12.42 4.99 -6.78
N ILE A 173 -13.72 4.82 -6.51
CA ILE A 173 -14.76 4.74 -7.55
C ILE A 173 -15.00 6.08 -8.26
N ASP A 174 -14.71 7.20 -7.58
CA ASP A 174 -14.78 8.51 -8.18
C ASP A 174 -13.44 8.85 -8.87
N ILE A 175 -13.43 8.73 -10.18
CA ILE A 175 -12.25 8.94 -11.03
C ILE A 175 -11.73 10.39 -10.91
N ALA A 176 -12.62 11.38 -10.80
CA ALA A 176 -12.19 12.78 -10.66
C ALA A 176 -11.48 13.02 -9.32
N SER A 177 -11.92 12.33 -8.26
CA SER A 177 -11.27 12.33 -6.96
C SER A 177 -9.84 11.79 -7.00
N GLN A 178 -9.55 10.77 -7.82
CA GLN A 178 -8.18 10.24 -7.97
C GLN A 178 -7.20 11.32 -8.44
N GLU A 179 -7.54 12.06 -9.50
CA GLU A 179 -6.72 13.16 -10.02
C GLU A 179 -6.61 14.31 -9.02
N ARG A 180 -7.73 14.62 -8.34
CA ARG A 180 -7.81 15.66 -7.32
C ARG A 180 -6.85 15.38 -6.16
N LEU A 181 -6.81 14.15 -5.63
CA LEU A 181 -5.88 13.79 -4.55
C LEU A 181 -4.42 13.97 -4.98
N ILE A 182 -4.05 13.50 -6.17
CA ILE A 182 -2.70 13.64 -6.71
C ILE A 182 -2.34 15.14 -6.85
N SER A 183 -3.27 15.96 -7.31
CA SER A 183 -3.08 17.42 -7.42
C SER A 183 -2.89 18.09 -6.06
N ILE A 184 -3.69 17.73 -5.04
CA ILE A 184 -3.55 18.26 -3.68
C ILE A 184 -2.16 17.95 -3.12
N ILE A 185 -1.73 16.68 -3.20
CA ILE A 185 -0.41 16.26 -2.70
C ILE A 185 0.71 16.99 -3.45
N ARG A 186 0.62 17.09 -4.78
CA ARG A 186 1.59 17.84 -5.60
C ARG A 186 1.75 19.27 -5.15
N GLN A 187 0.63 20.00 -5.00
CA GLN A 187 0.64 21.40 -4.59
C GLN A 187 1.27 21.57 -3.21
N ALA A 188 0.96 20.67 -2.27
CA ALA A 188 1.56 20.65 -0.93
C ALA A 188 3.08 20.45 -0.92
N LYS A 189 3.62 19.86 -1.99
CA LYS A 189 5.05 19.56 -2.15
C LYS A 189 5.82 20.59 -2.96
N THR A 190 5.14 21.42 -3.74
CA THR A 190 5.78 22.43 -4.59
C THR A 190 5.74 23.85 -4.02
N VAL A 191 5.15 24.04 -2.83
CA VAL A 191 5.19 25.32 -2.12
C VAL A 191 6.55 25.57 -1.46
N THR A 192 6.86 26.84 -1.19
CA THR A 192 8.16 27.29 -0.63
C THR A 192 8.53 26.61 0.69
N ALA A 193 7.54 26.30 1.53
CA ALA A 193 7.71 25.51 2.75
C ALA A 193 6.97 24.16 2.57
N PRO A 194 7.63 23.14 2.01
CA PRO A 194 6.97 21.88 1.67
C PRO A 194 6.60 21.09 2.93
N LEU A 195 5.47 20.41 2.87
CA LEU A 195 5.00 19.51 3.93
C LEU A 195 6.06 18.41 4.22
N PRO A 196 6.29 17.98 5.47
CA PRO A 196 7.40 17.07 5.78
C PRO A 196 7.15 15.60 5.38
N PHE A 197 5.94 15.21 4.98
CA PHE A 197 5.61 13.79 4.75
C PHE A 197 6.09 13.22 3.40
N LYS A 198 6.67 12.02 3.38
CA LYS A 198 6.87 11.24 2.14
C LYS A 198 5.60 10.44 1.81
N PHE A 199 5.19 10.40 0.54
CA PHE A 199 3.99 9.70 0.09
C PHE A 199 4.36 8.49 -0.78
N LEU A 200 4.08 7.28 -0.32
CA LEU A 200 4.11 6.08 -1.16
C LEU A 200 2.71 5.83 -1.70
N ILE A 201 2.54 5.96 -3.01
CA ILE A 201 1.25 5.76 -3.69
C ILE A 201 1.33 4.52 -4.55
N CYS A 202 0.46 3.55 -4.30
CA CYS A 202 0.34 2.32 -5.06
C CYS A 202 -0.96 2.31 -5.87
N SER A 203 -0.87 2.08 -7.19
CA SER A 203 -2.08 2.00 -8.03
C SER A 203 -1.88 1.31 -9.38
N ARG A 204 -2.96 1.00 -10.08
CA ARG A 204 -2.92 0.69 -11.51
C ARG A 204 -2.58 1.97 -12.32
N PRO A 205 -1.87 1.84 -13.45
CA PRO A 205 -1.56 2.98 -14.32
C PRO A 205 -2.75 3.39 -15.19
N GLU A 206 -3.93 3.56 -14.57
CA GLU A 206 -5.12 4.04 -15.27
C GLU A 206 -4.84 5.40 -15.93
N PRO A 207 -5.43 5.70 -17.11
CA PRO A 207 -5.03 6.86 -17.91
C PRO A 207 -5.01 8.18 -17.14
N ARG A 208 -5.99 8.39 -16.26
CA ARG A 208 -6.19 9.59 -15.44
C ARG A 208 -5.09 9.76 -14.38
N ILE A 209 -4.83 8.71 -13.60
CA ILE A 209 -3.72 8.65 -12.63
C ILE A 209 -2.38 8.91 -13.33
N ARG A 210 -2.12 8.22 -14.45
CA ARG A 210 -0.88 8.36 -15.21
C ARG A 210 -0.71 9.79 -15.75
N ASN A 211 -1.78 10.41 -16.25
CA ASN A 211 -1.74 11.77 -16.75
C ASN A 211 -1.51 12.78 -15.60
N ALA A 212 -2.12 12.57 -14.44
CA ALA A 212 -1.88 13.41 -13.27
C ALA A 212 -0.41 13.41 -12.84
N PHE A 213 0.24 12.24 -12.79
CA PHE A 213 1.67 12.10 -12.48
C PHE A 213 2.63 12.60 -13.58
N ARG A 214 2.14 12.86 -14.79
CA ARG A 214 2.94 13.46 -15.89
C ARG A 214 3.04 14.99 -15.80
N HIS A 215 2.34 15.61 -14.86
CA HIS A 215 2.40 17.06 -14.69
C HIS A 215 3.83 17.52 -14.36
N GLN A 216 4.28 18.61 -14.99
CA GLN A 216 5.68 19.07 -14.94
C GLN A 216 6.22 19.27 -13.50
N ASN A 217 5.38 19.76 -12.60
CA ASN A 217 5.73 19.97 -11.19
C ASN A 217 6.05 18.67 -10.40
N PHE A 218 5.89 17.49 -10.99
CA PHE A 218 6.35 16.23 -10.40
C PHE A 218 7.81 15.89 -10.73
N HIS A 219 8.40 16.48 -11.77
CA HIS A 219 9.71 16.05 -12.30
C HIS A 219 10.83 15.97 -11.25
N SER A 220 10.83 16.87 -10.27
CA SER A 220 11.86 16.93 -9.22
C SER A 220 11.48 16.22 -7.92
N ILE A 221 10.22 15.80 -7.75
CA ILE A 221 9.70 15.31 -6.46
C ILE A 221 9.14 13.88 -6.53
N LEU A 222 9.03 13.28 -7.72
CA LEU A 222 8.40 11.98 -7.96
C LEU A 222 9.41 10.94 -8.43
N ASN A 223 9.55 9.86 -7.67
CA ASN A 223 10.12 8.60 -8.13
C ASN A 223 9.00 7.63 -8.54
N ARG A 224 9.31 6.70 -9.45
CA ARG A 224 8.33 5.71 -9.94
C ARG A 224 8.95 4.37 -10.27
N THR A 225 8.22 3.29 -9.96
CA THR A 225 8.61 1.92 -10.33
C THR A 225 7.39 1.16 -10.82
N GLU A 226 7.55 0.47 -11.94
CA GLU A 226 6.57 -0.49 -12.43
C GLU A 226 6.82 -1.87 -11.83
N ILE A 227 5.77 -2.51 -11.35
CA ILE A 227 5.71 -3.92 -11.02
C ILE A 227 4.87 -4.61 -12.09
N GLY A 228 5.50 -5.49 -12.87
CA GLY A 228 4.81 -6.19 -13.95
C GLY A 228 5.52 -7.47 -14.34
N GLU A 229 5.36 -7.87 -15.60
CA GLU A 229 6.09 -8.99 -16.17
C GLU A 229 7.57 -8.63 -16.34
N SER A 230 8.42 -9.30 -15.56
CA SER A 230 9.87 -9.15 -15.62
C SER A 230 10.52 -10.48 -15.26
N PHE A 231 11.80 -10.63 -15.60
CA PHE A 231 12.58 -11.80 -15.20
C PHE A 231 12.57 -12.01 -13.67
N GLU A 232 12.61 -10.91 -12.91
CA GLU A 232 12.52 -10.96 -11.44
C GLU A 232 11.14 -11.40 -10.96
N SER A 233 10.06 -10.88 -11.54
CA SER A 233 8.70 -11.35 -11.23
C SER A 233 8.55 -12.84 -11.52
N GLY A 234 9.17 -13.35 -12.59
CA GLY A 234 9.20 -14.78 -12.90
C GLY A 234 9.88 -15.61 -11.83
N LYS A 235 11.07 -15.17 -11.36
CA LYS A 235 11.79 -15.82 -10.24
C LYS A 235 10.99 -15.80 -8.95
N ASP A 236 10.36 -14.67 -8.65
CA ASP A 236 9.56 -14.51 -7.44
C ASP A 236 8.33 -15.43 -7.44
N ILE A 237 7.63 -15.52 -8.58
CA ILE A 237 6.49 -16.42 -8.75
C ILE A 237 6.94 -17.88 -8.68
N ALA A 238 8.09 -18.22 -9.26
CA ALA A 238 8.64 -19.58 -9.18
C ALA A 238 8.88 -19.98 -7.71
N LYS A 239 9.53 -19.10 -6.94
CA LYS A 239 9.77 -19.32 -5.50
C LYS A 239 8.47 -19.44 -4.71
N PHE A 240 7.50 -18.57 -4.99
CA PHE A 240 6.19 -18.62 -4.36
C PHE A 240 5.44 -19.92 -4.64
N LEU A 241 5.44 -20.38 -5.90
CA LEU A 241 4.83 -21.65 -6.28
C LEU A 241 5.56 -22.83 -5.65
N GLN A 242 6.89 -22.86 -5.67
CA GLN A 242 7.70 -23.92 -5.04
C GLN A 242 7.35 -24.08 -3.55
N HIS A 243 7.48 -23.01 -2.77
CA HIS A 243 7.13 -23.05 -1.34
C HIS A 243 5.65 -23.41 -1.12
N GLY A 244 4.76 -22.97 -2.01
CA GLY A 244 3.34 -23.29 -1.95
C GLY A 244 3.05 -24.78 -2.14
N PHE A 245 3.67 -25.40 -3.15
CA PHE A 245 3.54 -26.83 -3.41
C PHE A 245 4.25 -27.68 -2.35
N ASP A 246 5.41 -27.26 -1.85
CA ASP A 246 6.09 -27.91 -0.73
C ASP A 246 5.18 -27.97 0.50
N ARG A 247 4.51 -26.86 0.82
CA ARG A 247 3.55 -26.79 1.92
C ARG A 247 2.36 -27.72 1.71
N ILE A 248 1.77 -27.73 0.51
CA ILE A 248 0.66 -28.65 0.16
C ILE A 248 1.10 -30.11 0.38
N ARG A 249 2.28 -30.50 -0.12
CA ARG A 249 2.81 -31.85 0.06
C ARG A 249 3.00 -32.20 1.54
N GLN A 250 3.52 -31.28 2.34
CA GLN A 250 3.71 -31.48 3.78
C GLN A 250 2.37 -31.63 4.52
N GLU A 251 1.39 -30.78 4.22
CA GLU A 251 0.05 -30.82 4.81
C GLU A 251 -0.71 -32.11 4.45
N HIS A 252 -0.44 -32.68 3.28
CA HIS A 252 -1.06 -33.91 2.77
C HIS A 252 -0.16 -35.16 2.90
N GLY A 253 0.82 -35.13 3.81
CA GLY A 253 1.93 -36.10 3.91
C GLY A 253 1.63 -37.56 3.53
N GLN A 254 0.65 -38.23 4.15
CA GLN A 254 0.37 -39.64 3.85
C GLN A 254 -0.34 -39.88 2.50
N SER A 255 -1.24 -38.99 2.08
CA SER A 255 -1.93 -39.14 0.80
C SER A 255 -1.02 -38.83 -0.40
N MET A 256 0.05 -38.06 -0.17
CA MET A 256 1.06 -37.74 -1.19
C MET A 256 2.39 -38.47 -0.99
N ALA A 257 2.45 -39.49 -0.12
CA ALA A 257 3.69 -40.22 0.17
C ALA A 257 4.31 -40.93 -1.06
N HIS A 258 3.50 -41.24 -2.07
CA HIS A 258 3.92 -41.88 -3.32
C HIS A 258 4.31 -40.86 -4.41
N VAL A 259 4.19 -39.57 -4.13
CA VAL A 259 4.49 -38.49 -5.06
C VAL A 259 5.97 -38.09 -4.90
N ALA A 260 6.64 -37.82 -6.03
CA ALA A 260 8.06 -37.44 -6.05
C ALA A 260 8.35 -36.23 -5.15
N GLU A 261 9.56 -36.19 -4.58
CA GLU A 261 9.97 -35.10 -3.67
C GLU A 261 9.99 -33.74 -4.35
N ASP A 262 10.27 -33.70 -5.66
CA ASP A 262 10.35 -32.49 -6.45
C ASP A 262 8.98 -32.03 -6.98
N TRP A 263 7.87 -32.65 -6.56
CA TRP A 263 6.53 -32.33 -7.04
C TRP A 263 6.18 -30.84 -6.90
N PRO A 264 5.56 -30.23 -7.93
CA PRO A 264 5.06 -30.83 -9.18
C PRO A 264 6.11 -30.97 -10.29
N GLY A 265 7.39 -30.78 -9.98
CA GLY A 265 8.50 -30.81 -10.92
C GLY A 265 8.80 -29.42 -11.49
N THR A 266 10.08 -29.15 -11.74
CA THR A 266 10.58 -27.85 -12.21
C THR A 266 9.93 -27.41 -13.53
N GLY A 267 9.66 -28.35 -14.45
CA GLY A 267 8.99 -28.07 -15.72
C GLY A 267 7.54 -27.59 -15.55
N ILE A 268 6.80 -28.10 -14.56
CA ILE A 268 5.44 -27.62 -14.27
C ILE A 268 5.51 -26.22 -13.67
N ILE A 269 6.42 -25.98 -12.72
CA ILE A 269 6.62 -24.65 -12.13
C ILE A 269 6.90 -23.61 -13.23
N GLN A 270 7.81 -23.92 -14.17
CA GLN A 270 8.14 -23.01 -15.27
C GLN A 270 6.93 -22.70 -16.16
N ARG A 271 6.11 -23.70 -16.50
CA ARG A 271 4.87 -23.47 -17.27
C ARG A 271 3.87 -22.60 -16.51
N LEU A 272 3.72 -22.82 -15.20
CA LEU A 272 2.85 -22.00 -14.35
C LEU A 272 3.36 -20.55 -14.25
N VAL A 273 4.67 -20.36 -14.13
CA VAL A 273 5.31 -19.03 -14.14
C VAL A 273 5.04 -18.32 -15.47
N GLN A 274 5.22 -19.01 -16.59
CA GLN A 274 4.95 -18.45 -17.91
C GLN A 274 3.48 -18.05 -18.07
N ARG A 275 2.54 -18.90 -17.61
CA ARG A 275 1.10 -18.60 -17.63
C ARG A 275 0.69 -17.49 -16.66
N ALA A 276 1.45 -17.27 -15.60
CA ALA A 276 1.16 -16.23 -14.63
C ALA A 276 1.39 -14.81 -15.19
N CYS A 277 2.23 -14.64 -16.21
CA CYS A 277 2.57 -13.33 -16.81
C CYS A 277 2.87 -12.25 -15.75
N GLY A 278 3.64 -12.59 -14.71
CA GLY A 278 3.98 -11.67 -13.61
C GLY A 278 2.88 -11.44 -12.55
N GLN A 279 1.74 -12.14 -12.63
CA GLN A 279 0.59 -11.97 -11.74
C GLN A 279 0.55 -13.04 -10.63
N PHE A 280 0.78 -12.62 -9.38
CA PHE A 280 0.67 -13.48 -8.20
C PHE A 280 -0.73 -14.01 -7.94
N ILE A 281 -1.77 -13.30 -8.40
CA ILE A 281 -3.15 -13.77 -8.26
C ILE A 281 -3.39 -15.08 -9.02
N TYR A 282 -2.73 -15.28 -10.16
CA TYR A 282 -2.78 -16.55 -10.90
C TYR A 282 -2.16 -17.67 -10.07
N ALA A 283 -0.92 -17.47 -9.61
CA ALA A 283 -0.20 -18.46 -8.81
C ALA A 283 -0.96 -18.82 -7.51
N THR A 284 -1.57 -17.83 -6.86
CA THR A 284 -2.39 -18.02 -5.66
C THR A 284 -3.64 -18.84 -5.97
N THR A 285 -4.30 -18.57 -7.10
CA THR A 285 -5.49 -19.32 -7.55
C THR A 285 -5.13 -20.78 -7.81
N VAL A 286 -3.98 -21.05 -8.45
CA VAL A 286 -3.49 -22.41 -8.70
C VAL A 286 -3.27 -23.15 -7.38
N LEU A 287 -2.55 -22.57 -6.42
CA LEU A 287 -2.30 -23.21 -5.12
C LEU A 287 -3.61 -23.46 -4.35
N LYS A 288 -4.53 -22.49 -4.36
CA LYS A 288 -5.86 -22.64 -3.75
C LYS A 288 -6.66 -23.77 -4.37
N PHE A 289 -6.62 -23.91 -5.70
CA PHE A 289 -7.30 -25.00 -6.38
C PHE A 289 -6.85 -26.36 -5.84
N PHE A 290 -5.54 -26.58 -5.65
CA PHE A 290 -5.05 -27.84 -5.07
C PHE A 290 -5.40 -28.02 -3.59
N LEU A 291 -5.44 -26.95 -2.81
CA LEU A 291 -5.87 -27.01 -1.40
C LEU A 291 -7.37 -27.36 -1.27
N TYR A 292 -8.24 -26.82 -2.12
CA TYR A 292 -9.70 -27.03 -2.03
C TYR A 292 -10.19 -28.26 -2.81
N ALA A 293 -9.51 -28.66 -3.88
CA ALA A 293 -9.90 -29.83 -4.68
C ALA A 293 -9.74 -31.18 -3.93
N HIS A 294 -9.11 -31.18 -2.76
CA HIS A 294 -8.98 -32.37 -1.90
C HIS A 294 -9.98 -32.44 -0.75
N SER A 295 -10.93 -31.51 -0.65
CA SER A 295 -12.13 -31.67 0.21
C SER A 295 -13.17 -32.62 -0.40
N GLY A 296 -12.97 -33.06 -1.65
CA GLY A 296 -13.76 -34.11 -2.32
C GLY A 296 -12.84 -35.03 -3.12
N SER A 297 -12.96 -36.34 -2.93
CA SER A 297 -12.13 -37.37 -3.57
C SER A 297 -12.26 -37.37 -5.09
N PHE A 298 -11.48 -36.58 -5.85
CA PHE A 298 -11.46 -36.71 -7.32
C PHE A 298 -10.25 -36.08 -8.02
N PHE A 299 -8.98 -36.41 -7.69
CA PHE A 299 -7.84 -35.83 -8.44
C PHE A 299 -6.62 -36.73 -8.65
N LEU A 300 -6.81 -37.98 -9.09
CA LEU A 300 -5.69 -38.79 -9.62
C LEU A 300 -5.80 -39.16 -11.10
N THR A 301 -6.83 -38.73 -11.84
CA THR A 301 -7.02 -39.15 -13.25
C THR A 301 -7.06 -38.03 -14.30
N SER A 302 -7.05 -36.75 -13.93
CA SER A 302 -7.15 -35.65 -14.90
C SER A 302 -5.87 -34.83 -15.04
N TRP A 303 -4.77 -35.49 -15.43
CA TRP A 303 -3.50 -34.82 -15.79
C TRP A 303 -3.17 -34.88 -17.30
N ARG A 304 -4.13 -35.26 -18.15
CA ARG A 304 -3.89 -35.43 -19.60
C ARG A 304 -4.31 -34.26 -20.50
N THR A 305 -4.76 -33.13 -19.96
CA THR A 305 -5.30 -32.04 -20.80
C THR A 305 -4.84 -30.63 -20.43
N PHE A 306 -3.66 -30.46 -19.83
CA PHE A 306 -3.03 -29.14 -19.64
C PHE A 306 -1.57 -29.05 -20.05
#